data_AF-A0A7V9DET9-F1
#
_entry.id   AF-A0A7V9DET9-F1
#
_cell.length_a   1.000
_cell.length_b   1.000
_cell.length_c   1.000
_cell.angle_alpha   90.00
_cell.angle_beta   90.00
_cell.angle_gamma   90.00
#
_symmetry.space_group_name_H-M   'P 1'
#
loop_
_entity.id
_entity.type
_entity.pdbx_description
1 polymer ?
#
loop_
_entity_poly.entity_id
_entity_poly.type
_entity_poly.pdbx_seq_one_letter_code
_entity_poly.pdbx_strand_id
1 'polypeptide(L)'
;MPYPNTLNGERKTVAVVVPLSNRSHFTADEEISFRHLKNYLGAYDKYLVVPKSLKIERPGFKIKPFDDHFFGSIAAHTRMMLDPTFYEAFQDYEFILTYHLDALVFSDQLMEWCDRGYDFIGAPRLGQSDTPHVVGNGGFALRKVESLLKVLRSDEYAVDPSAFWESFSAGKSLSLQLANLPRKYLKRFRPLNNIRRDVAAYLREPFPCEDIFLSERATKYYPEFNFAPLEMAFRFAFDEVPRLCFEITGETLPFGCHAWHKQDRKFWEPFLLSES
;
A
#
# COMPACT_ATOMS: atom_id res chain seq x y z
N MET A 1 -16.92 9.54 -24.82
CA MET A 1 -18.04 9.50 -23.87
C MET A 1 -17.51 10.03 -22.54
N PRO A 2 -17.77 11.29 -22.16
CA PRO A 2 -17.35 11.79 -20.86
C PRO A 2 -18.23 11.15 -19.77
N TYR A 3 -17.60 10.69 -18.70
CA TYR A 3 -18.29 10.11 -17.55
C TYR A 3 -19.20 11.15 -16.88
N PRO A 4 -20.42 10.78 -16.49
CA PRO A 4 -21.31 11.69 -15.79
C PRO A 4 -20.75 12.02 -14.41
N ASN A 5 -20.68 13.31 -14.13
CA ASN A 5 -20.40 13.89 -12.83
C ASN A 5 -21.56 13.50 -11.89
N THR A 6 -21.37 12.49 -11.05
CA THR A 6 -22.35 12.08 -10.04
C THR A 6 -21.90 12.48 -8.64
N LEU A 7 -22.59 13.49 -8.13
CA LEU A 7 -23.14 13.60 -6.76
C LEU A 7 -22.13 13.67 -5.60
N ASN A 8 -22.03 14.88 -5.03
CA ASN A 8 -21.63 15.14 -3.63
C ASN A 8 -22.60 14.42 -2.67
N GLY A 9 -22.47 13.10 -2.55
CA GLY A 9 -22.68 12.44 -1.27
C GLY A 9 -21.41 12.67 -0.45
N GLU A 10 -21.52 13.08 0.82
CA GLU A 10 -20.35 13.17 1.70
C GLU A 10 -19.64 11.80 1.70
N ARG A 11 -18.43 11.75 1.12
CA ARG A 11 -17.60 10.54 1.18
C ARG A 11 -17.29 10.27 2.65
N LYS A 12 -17.31 9.00 3.04
CA LYS A 12 -16.90 8.61 4.38
C LYS A 12 -15.39 8.85 4.53
N THR A 13 -14.93 9.22 5.71
CA THR A 13 -13.50 9.54 5.88
C THR A 13 -12.61 8.30 5.70
N VAL A 14 -12.87 7.21 6.43
CA VAL A 14 -11.96 6.07 6.45
C VAL A 14 -12.65 4.72 6.68
N ALA A 15 -12.11 3.69 6.03
CA ALA A 15 -12.42 2.29 6.33
C ALA A 15 -11.16 1.53 6.76
N VAL A 16 -11.32 0.59 7.69
CA VAL A 16 -10.26 -0.38 8.02
C VAL A 16 -10.46 -1.62 7.17
N VAL A 17 -9.42 -2.00 6.43
CA VAL A 17 -9.42 -3.09 5.47
C VAL A 17 -8.47 -4.17 5.95
N VAL A 18 -9.00 -5.38 6.14
CA VAL A 18 -8.25 -6.54 6.65
C VAL A 18 -8.18 -7.60 5.55
N PRO A 19 -7.11 -7.62 4.73
CA PRO A 19 -6.84 -8.70 3.79
C PRO A 19 -6.59 -10.01 4.53
N LEU A 20 -7.36 -11.04 4.19
CA LEU A 20 -7.16 -12.39 4.73
C LEU A 20 -6.35 -13.26 3.77
N SER A 21 -5.81 -14.34 4.33
CA SER A 21 -5.27 -15.44 3.52
C SER A 21 -6.40 -16.38 3.04
N ASN A 22 -6.04 -17.51 2.42
CA ASN A 22 -7.00 -18.53 1.98
C ASN A 22 -7.58 -19.37 3.13
N ARG A 23 -7.39 -18.95 4.39
CA ARG A 23 -7.75 -19.69 5.60
C ARG A 23 -8.93 -19.01 6.31
N SER A 24 -9.88 -19.82 6.78
CA SER A 24 -11.06 -19.35 7.53
C SER A 24 -10.81 -19.16 9.03
N HIS A 25 -9.76 -19.77 9.57
CA HIS A 25 -9.39 -19.67 10.99
C HIS A 25 -8.17 -18.76 11.16
N PHE A 26 -8.16 -18.01 12.25
CA PHE A 26 -7.02 -17.20 12.65
C PHE A 26 -6.08 -18.03 13.51
N THR A 27 -4.78 -17.77 13.41
CA THR A 27 -3.80 -18.28 14.38
C THR A 27 -3.95 -17.55 15.71
N ALA A 28 -3.30 -18.04 16.77
CA ALA A 28 -3.30 -17.35 18.07
C ALA A 28 -2.77 -15.92 17.97
N ASP A 29 -1.70 -15.71 17.20
CA ASP A 29 -1.11 -14.38 17.00
C ASP A 29 -2.05 -13.48 16.15
N GLU A 30 -2.76 -14.04 15.17
CA GLU A 30 -3.76 -13.31 14.38
C GLU A 30 -4.98 -12.90 15.22
N GLU A 31 -5.40 -13.72 16.18
CA GLU A 31 -6.49 -13.37 17.11
C GLU A 31 -6.08 -12.24 18.07
N ILE A 32 -4.82 -12.18 18.48
CA ILE A 32 -4.28 -11.04 19.24
C ILE A 32 -4.38 -9.76 18.40
N SER A 33 -3.87 -9.79 17.17
CA SER A 33 -3.96 -8.66 16.23
C SER A 33 -5.41 -8.22 16.00
N PHE A 34 -6.32 -9.17 15.84
CA PHE A 34 -7.73 -8.90 15.65
C PHE A 34 -8.39 -8.27 16.88
N ARG A 35 -7.99 -8.68 18.09
CA ARG A 35 -8.45 -8.10 19.37
C ARG A 35 -8.05 -6.63 19.49
N HIS A 36 -6.80 -6.29 19.16
CA HIS A 36 -6.32 -4.90 19.13
C HIS A 36 -7.17 -4.04 18.19
N LEU A 37 -7.39 -4.51 16.96
CA LEU A 37 -8.22 -3.81 15.98
C LEU A 37 -9.65 -3.58 16.48
N LYS A 38 -10.27 -4.59 17.11
CA LYS A 38 -11.63 -4.44 17.67
C LYS A 38 -11.67 -3.46 18.84
N ASN A 39 -10.67 -3.47 19.70
CA ASN A 39 -10.59 -2.62 20.87
C ASN A 39 -10.42 -1.15 20.49
N TYR A 40 -9.42 -0.84 19.67
CA TYR A 40 -9.06 0.55 19.35
C TYR A 40 -9.80 1.11 18.14
N LEU A 41 -10.10 0.28 17.14
CA LEU A 41 -10.72 0.72 15.88
C LEU A 41 -12.14 0.13 15.70
N GLY A 42 -12.79 -0.24 16.81
CA GLY A 42 -14.12 -0.84 16.86
C GLY A 42 -15.24 0.06 16.32
N ALA A 43 -15.06 1.38 16.31
CA ALA A 43 -16.06 2.35 15.84
C ALA A 43 -16.10 2.53 14.31
N TYR A 44 -15.01 2.25 13.59
CA TYR A 44 -14.90 2.51 12.15
C TYR A 44 -15.58 1.45 11.29
N ASP A 45 -15.89 1.78 10.04
CA ASP A 45 -16.28 0.76 9.06
C ASP A 45 -15.12 -0.22 8.85
N LYS A 46 -15.38 -1.52 9.02
CA LYS A 46 -14.39 -2.59 8.93
C LYS A 46 -14.76 -3.60 7.86
N TYR A 47 -13.80 -3.97 7.01
CA TYR A 47 -13.97 -4.93 5.94
C TYR A 47 -12.97 -6.07 6.05
N LEU A 48 -13.43 -7.31 5.89
CA LEU A 48 -12.56 -8.44 5.55
C LEU A 48 -12.49 -8.55 4.03
N VAL A 49 -11.28 -8.45 3.49
CA VAL A 49 -11.01 -8.70 2.07
C VAL A 49 -10.63 -10.17 1.91
N VAL A 50 -11.47 -10.92 1.21
CA VAL A 50 -11.41 -12.39 1.18
C VAL A 50 -11.49 -12.92 -0.25
N PRO A 51 -10.92 -14.11 -0.54
CA PRO A 51 -11.17 -14.77 -1.82
C PRO A 51 -12.64 -15.15 -1.94
N LYS A 52 -13.21 -15.05 -3.14
CA LYS A 52 -14.62 -15.39 -3.44
C LYS A 52 -14.99 -16.81 -3.02
N SER A 53 -14.04 -17.75 -3.07
CA SER A 53 -14.22 -19.12 -2.62
C SER A 53 -14.29 -19.28 -1.09
N LEU A 54 -13.77 -18.33 -0.31
CA LEU A 54 -13.75 -18.43 1.15
C LEU A 54 -15.06 -17.92 1.76
N LYS A 55 -15.69 -18.78 2.56
CA LYS A 55 -16.85 -18.43 3.37
C LYS A 55 -16.39 -18.18 4.80
N ILE A 56 -16.51 -16.94 5.23
CA ILE A 56 -16.19 -16.52 6.60
C ILE A 56 -17.16 -15.41 7.02
N GLU A 57 -17.59 -15.47 8.27
CA GLU A 57 -18.35 -14.41 8.91
C GLU A 57 -17.65 -14.00 10.21
N ARG A 58 -17.60 -12.70 10.44
CA ARG A 58 -17.10 -12.10 11.68
C ARG A 58 -18.04 -10.96 12.08
N PRO A 59 -18.70 -11.06 13.25
CA PRO A 59 -19.56 -9.99 13.74
C PRO A 59 -18.83 -8.65 13.80
N GLY A 60 -19.46 -7.59 13.28
CA GLY A 60 -18.88 -6.25 13.21
C GLY A 60 -17.95 -6.00 12.00
N PHE A 61 -17.83 -6.96 11.08
CA PHE A 61 -17.06 -6.81 9.84
C PHE A 61 -17.93 -7.09 8.63
N LYS A 62 -17.78 -6.25 7.59
CA LYS A 62 -18.37 -6.45 6.28
C LYS A 62 -17.44 -7.33 5.44
N ILE A 63 -17.99 -8.20 4.61
CA ILE A 63 -17.20 -9.04 3.72
C ILE A 63 -17.06 -8.34 2.35
N LYS A 64 -15.83 -8.22 1.85
CA LYS A 64 -15.51 -7.66 0.53
C LYS A 64 -14.78 -8.73 -0.31
N PRO A 65 -15.50 -9.49 -1.14
CA PRO A 65 -14.90 -10.59 -1.88
C PRO A 65 -14.12 -10.10 -3.12
N PHE A 66 -12.95 -10.70 -3.37
CA PHE A 66 -12.12 -10.48 -4.55
C PHE A 66 -11.76 -11.82 -5.21
N ASP A 67 -11.26 -11.77 -6.46
CA ASP A 67 -10.88 -12.98 -7.17
C ASP A 67 -9.75 -13.74 -6.46
N ASP A 68 -9.88 -15.07 -6.41
CA ASP A 68 -9.00 -15.95 -5.65
C ASP A 68 -7.51 -15.83 -6.02
N HIS A 69 -7.20 -15.39 -7.24
CA HIS A 69 -5.82 -15.23 -7.74
C HIS A 69 -5.05 -14.06 -7.10
N PHE A 70 -5.73 -13.22 -6.30
CA PHE A 70 -5.14 -12.15 -5.50
C PHE A 70 -4.62 -12.63 -4.12
N PHE A 71 -4.84 -13.90 -3.78
CA PHE A 71 -4.56 -14.43 -2.45
C PHE A 71 -3.54 -15.59 -2.48
N GLY A 72 -3.00 -15.92 -1.30
CA GLY A 72 -2.13 -17.09 -1.10
C GLY A 72 -0.63 -16.87 -1.30
N SER A 73 -0.19 -15.68 -1.69
CA SER A 73 1.24 -15.31 -1.71
C SER A 73 1.43 -13.80 -1.65
N ILE A 74 2.65 -13.36 -1.29
CA ILE A 74 3.02 -11.94 -1.30
C ILE A 74 2.83 -11.33 -2.69
N ALA A 75 3.30 -12.01 -3.75
CA ALA A 75 3.15 -11.52 -5.13
C ALA A 75 1.67 -11.41 -5.57
N ALA A 76 0.80 -12.32 -5.11
CA ALA A 76 -0.63 -12.24 -5.38
C ALA A 76 -1.27 -11.04 -4.66
N HIS A 77 -0.86 -10.80 -3.41
CA HIS A 77 -1.30 -9.63 -2.65
C HIS A 77 -0.82 -8.31 -3.29
N THR A 78 0.46 -8.22 -3.66
CA THR A 78 1.01 -7.08 -4.41
C THR A 78 0.23 -6.80 -5.68
N ARG A 79 -0.19 -7.85 -6.41
CA ARG A 79 -1.04 -7.68 -7.60
C ARG A 79 -2.39 -7.04 -7.25
N MET A 80 -3.02 -7.44 -6.15
CA MET A 80 -4.28 -6.84 -5.69
C MET A 80 -4.10 -5.36 -5.34
N MET A 81 -3.05 -5.04 -4.58
CA MET A 81 -2.76 -3.69 -4.13
C MET A 81 -2.33 -2.73 -5.26
N LEU A 82 -1.91 -3.26 -6.41
CA LEU A 82 -1.61 -2.51 -7.64
C LEU A 82 -2.73 -2.61 -8.70
N ASP A 83 -3.87 -3.22 -8.38
CA ASP A 83 -5.02 -3.27 -9.26
C ASP A 83 -6.00 -2.12 -8.92
N PRO A 84 -6.40 -1.28 -9.90
CA PRO A 84 -7.30 -0.16 -9.63
C PRO A 84 -8.68 -0.61 -9.12
N THR A 85 -9.14 -1.82 -9.48
CA THR A 85 -10.43 -2.37 -9.04
C THR A 85 -10.50 -2.56 -7.52
N PHE A 86 -9.36 -2.75 -6.85
CA PHE A 86 -9.28 -2.78 -5.39
C PHE A 86 -9.72 -1.45 -4.78
N TYR A 87 -9.15 -0.34 -5.24
CA TYR A 87 -9.47 1.00 -4.72
C TYR A 87 -10.84 1.49 -5.19
N GLU A 88 -11.29 1.12 -6.40
CA GLU A 88 -12.66 1.36 -6.86
C GLU A 88 -13.69 0.75 -5.91
N ALA A 89 -13.38 -0.42 -5.34
CA ALA A 89 -14.25 -1.08 -4.39
C ALA A 89 -14.43 -0.30 -3.07
N PHE A 90 -13.54 0.66 -2.78
CA PHE A 90 -13.57 1.52 -1.60
C PHE A 90 -13.74 3.02 -1.93
N GLN A 91 -14.19 3.36 -3.14
CA GLN A 91 -14.32 4.75 -3.62
C GLN A 91 -15.29 5.63 -2.80
N ASP A 92 -16.15 5.02 -2.00
CA ASP A 92 -17.05 5.73 -1.06
C ASP A 92 -16.29 6.29 0.15
N TYR A 93 -15.01 5.92 0.32
CA TYR A 93 -14.12 6.39 1.37
C TYR A 93 -13.01 7.29 0.82
N GLU A 94 -12.62 8.30 1.59
CA GLU A 94 -11.41 9.09 1.27
C GLU A 94 -10.14 8.29 1.52
N PHE A 95 -10.08 7.58 2.64
CA PHE A 95 -8.94 6.78 3.06
C PHE A 95 -9.30 5.32 3.32
N ILE A 96 -8.31 4.45 3.17
CA ILE A 96 -8.33 3.10 3.75
C ILE A 96 -7.10 2.89 4.63
N LEU A 97 -7.28 2.29 5.80
CA LEU A 97 -6.20 1.72 6.59
C LEU A 97 -6.13 0.23 6.27
N THR A 98 -5.06 -0.22 5.62
CA THR A 98 -4.78 -1.65 5.53
C THR A 98 -4.25 -2.13 6.87
N TYR A 99 -4.82 -3.21 7.36
CA TYR A 99 -4.47 -3.83 8.63
C TYR A 99 -4.34 -5.35 8.43
N HIS A 100 -3.12 -5.85 8.33
CA HIS A 100 -2.84 -7.28 8.29
C HIS A 100 -2.96 -7.89 9.68
N LEU A 101 -3.26 -9.19 9.76
CA LEU A 101 -3.39 -9.88 11.05
C LEU A 101 -2.04 -10.21 11.70
N ASP A 102 -0.94 -9.67 11.19
CA ASP A 102 0.35 -9.54 11.88
C ASP A 102 0.69 -8.09 12.25
N ALA A 103 -0.29 -7.19 12.24
CA ALA A 103 -0.21 -5.83 12.74
C ALA A 103 -0.88 -5.64 14.11
N LEU A 104 -0.44 -4.64 14.88
CA LEU A 104 -1.09 -4.17 16.11
C LEU A 104 -1.43 -2.68 15.99
N VAL A 105 -2.49 -2.26 16.67
CA VAL A 105 -2.83 -0.85 16.91
C VAL A 105 -2.90 -0.62 18.42
N PHE A 106 -2.48 0.55 18.88
CA PHE A 106 -2.32 0.86 20.32
C PHE A 106 -3.18 2.03 20.80
N SER A 107 -3.85 2.75 19.90
CA SER A 107 -4.66 3.93 20.21
C SER A 107 -5.73 4.17 19.14
N ASP A 108 -6.77 4.94 19.48
CA ASP A 108 -7.76 5.41 18.50
C ASP A 108 -7.37 6.80 17.96
N GLN A 109 -6.36 6.82 17.08
CA GLN A 109 -5.86 8.06 16.45
C GLN A 109 -6.13 8.09 14.93
N LEU A 110 -6.97 7.20 14.42
CA LEU A 110 -7.14 7.02 12.97
C LEU A 110 -7.65 8.28 12.27
N MET A 111 -8.57 9.01 12.89
CA MET A 111 -9.05 10.30 12.34
C MET A 111 -7.94 11.35 12.29
N GLU A 112 -7.10 11.45 13.33
CA GLU A 112 -5.97 12.38 13.35
C GLU A 112 -5.01 12.12 12.19
N TRP A 113 -4.82 10.84 11.81
CA TRP A 113 -3.99 10.48 10.66
C TRP A 113 -4.64 10.83 9.32
N CYS A 114 -5.96 10.71 9.21
CA CYS A 114 -6.69 11.13 8.02
C CYS A 114 -6.60 12.65 7.83
N ASP A 115 -6.76 13.42 8.92
CA ASP A 115 -6.72 14.89 8.91
C ASP A 115 -5.35 15.45 8.47
N ARG A 116 -4.27 14.66 8.59
CA ARG A 116 -2.95 15.04 8.08
C ARG A 116 -2.85 15.04 6.56
N GLY A 117 -3.76 14.38 5.85
CA GLY A 117 -3.89 14.49 4.39
C GLY A 117 -2.75 13.88 3.58
N TYR A 118 -1.99 12.92 4.13
CA TYR A 118 -1.00 12.18 3.35
C TYR A 118 -1.67 11.20 2.39
N ASP A 119 -1.12 11.06 1.18
CA ASP A 119 -1.60 10.07 0.21
C ASP A 119 -1.20 8.65 0.61
N PHE A 120 -0.05 8.53 1.27
CA PHE A 120 0.46 7.29 1.81
C PHE A 120 1.29 7.53 3.08
N ILE A 121 1.01 6.75 4.12
CA ILE A 121 1.85 6.63 5.30
C ILE A 121 1.89 5.17 5.77
N GLY A 122 3.09 4.71 6.10
CA GLY A 122 3.38 3.39 6.65
C GLY A 122 4.57 3.47 7.61
N ALA A 123 5.10 2.31 8.01
CA ALA A 123 6.30 2.24 8.84
C ALA A 123 7.54 2.76 8.09
N PRO A 124 8.56 3.27 8.79
CA PRO A 124 9.81 3.67 8.17
C PRO A 124 10.59 2.44 7.70
N ARG A 125 11.19 2.50 6.50
CA ARG A 125 12.14 1.51 5.99
C ARG A 125 13.57 1.96 6.28
N LEU A 126 14.16 1.44 7.35
CA LEU A 126 15.53 1.81 7.74
C LEU A 126 16.55 0.98 6.94
N GLY A 127 17.57 1.64 6.39
CA GLY A 127 18.69 0.96 5.72
C GLY A 127 18.56 0.75 4.19
N GLN A 128 17.46 1.17 3.56
CA GLN A 128 17.34 1.21 2.09
C GLN A 128 17.69 2.62 1.58
N SER A 129 18.98 2.86 1.31
CA SER A 129 19.52 4.18 0.91
C SER A 129 19.08 4.66 -0.48
N ASP A 130 18.59 3.76 -1.33
CA ASP A 130 18.46 4.03 -2.77
C ASP A 130 17.04 4.39 -3.20
N THR A 131 16.04 4.21 -2.33
CA THR A 131 14.66 4.63 -2.62
C THR A 131 14.44 6.08 -2.19
N PRO A 132 13.84 6.94 -3.05
CA PRO A 132 13.64 8.36 -2.74
C PRO A 132 12.69 8.60 -1.55
N HIS A 133 11.87 7.61 -1.19
CA HIS A 133 10.91 7.69 -0.09
C HIS A 133 11.14 6.57 0.95
N VAL A 134 11.31 6.98 2.21
CA VAL A 134 11.73 6.13 3.34
C VAL A 134 10.55 5.50 4.10
N VAL A 135 9.34 5.58 3.54
CA VAL A 135 8.11 5.03 4.17
C VAL A 135 7.61 3.82 3.39
N GLY A 136 7.13 2.80 4.09
CA GLY A 136 6.66 1.55 3.47
C GLY A 136 5.96 0.62 4.45
N ASN A 137 5.84 -0.64 4.06
CA ASN A 137 5.22 -1.72 4.80
C ASN A 137 3.68 -1.68 4.84
N GLY A 138 3.11 -2.25 3.78
CA GLY A 138 1.73 -2.06 3.40
C GLY A 138 0.72 -2.79 4.27
N GLY A 139 1.21 -3.67 5.15
CA GLY A 139 0.39 -4.41 6.09
C GLY A 139 -0.13 -3.61 7.28
N PHE A 140 0.45 -2.45 7.57
CA PHE A 140 -0.17 -1.44 8.42
C PHE A 140 0.11 -0.05 7.82
N ALA A 141 -0.78 0.40 6.95
CA ALA A 141 -0.57 1.62 6.18
C ALA A 141 -1.89 2.30 5.79
N LEU A 142 -1.90 3.63 5.90
CA LEU A 142 -3.03 4.48 5.52
C LEU A 142 -2.81 5.00 4.09
N ARG A 143 -3.86 4.91 3.27
CA ARG A 143 -3.81 5.20 1.82
C ARG A 143 -4.99 6.08 1.43
N LYS A 144 -4.74 7.15 0.67
CA LYS A 144 -5.79 7.98 0.08
C LYS A 144 -6.31 7.37 -1.22
N VAL A 145 -7.55 6.89 -1.20
CA VAL A 145 -8.14 6.08 -2.29
C VAL A 145 -8.04 6.79 -3.64
N GLU A 146 -8.37 8.07 -3.69
CA GLU A 146 -8.34 8.86 -4.92
C GLU A 146 -6.91 9.01 -5.49
N SER A 147 -5.92 9.22 -4.64
CA SER A 147 -4.53 9.40 -5.06
C SER A 147 -3.94 8.10 -5.62
N LEU A 148 -4.27 6.96 -5.01
CA LEU A 148 -3.90 5.65 -5.54
C LEU A 148 -4.58 5.37 -6.90
N LEU A 149 -5.85 5.76 -7.06
CA LEU A 149 -6.53 5.68 -8.35
C LEU A 149 -5.89 6.59 -9.41
N LYS A 150 -5.45 7.80 -9.05
CA LYS A 150 -4.72 8.71 -9.96
C LYS A 150 -3.41 8.08 -10.44
N VAL A 151 -2.65 7.43 -9.55
CA VAL A 151 -1.43 6.69 -9.93
C VAL A 151 -1.74 5.52 -10.85
N LEU A 152 -2.65 4.62 -10.44
CA LEU A 152 -2.91 3.35 -11.15
C LEU A 152 -3.67 3.52 -12.47
N ARG A 153 -4.28 4.69 -12.69
CA ARG A 153 -4.96 5.05 -13.94
C ARG A 153 -4.24 6.16 -14.71
N SER A 154 -3.03 6.52 -14.30
CA SER A 154 -2.26 7.58 -14.95
C SER A 154 -2.00 7.27 -16.42
N ASP A 155 -2.13 8.30 -17.25
CA ASP A 155 -1.78 8.26 -18.68
C ASP A 155 -0.31 8.60 -18.94
N GLU A 156 0.48 8.79 -17.88
CA GLU A 156 1.92 9.06 -17.96
C GLU A 156 2.72 7.86 -18.50
N TYR A 157 3.84 8.18 -19.15
CA TYR A 157 4.69 7.17 -19.78
C TYR A 157 5.45 6.34 -18.74
N ALA A 158 5.35 5.01 -18.85
CA ALA A 158 6.11 4.08 -18.02
C ALA A 158 7.64 4.16 -18.24
N VAL A 159 8.09 4.65 -19.38
CA VAL A 159 9.48 5.01 -19.63
C VAL A 159 9.44 6.29 -20.45
N ASP A 160 10.06 7.37 -19.96
CA ASP A 160 10.08 8.62 -20.72
C ASP A 160 10.73 8.37 -22.11
N PRO A 161 10.02 8.61 -23.23
CA PRO A 161 10.53 8.28 -24.55
C PRO A 161 11.80 9.06 -24.94
N SER A 162 11.99 10.26 -24.40
CA SER A 162 13.14 11.11 -24.68
C SER A 162 14.36 10.65 -23.87
N ALA A 163 14.21 10.47 -22.55
CA ALA A 163 15.23 9.93 -21.67
C ALA A 163 15.67 8.51 -22.10
N PHE A 164 14.72 7.66 -22.52
CA PHE A 164 15.04 6.37 -23.14
C PHE A 164 15.92 6.53 -24.37
N TRP A 165 15.58 7.47 -25.25
CA TRP A 165 16.33 7.68 -26.48
C TRP A 165 17.72 8.23 -26.22
N GLU A 166 17.85 9.18 -25.30
CA GLU A 166 19.13 9.74 -24.87
C GLU A 166 20.04 8.64 -24.31
N SER A 167 19.53 7.85 -23.35
CA SER A 167 20.26 6.72 -22.79
C SER A 167 20.61 5.66 -23.84
N PHE A 168 19.67 5.31 -24.73
CA PHE A 168 19.92 4.30 -25.76
C PHE A 168 20.89 4.77 -26.84
N SER A 169 20.86 6.04 -27.22
CA SER A 169 21.68 6.61 -28.30
C SER A 169 23.06 7.06 -27.84
N ALA A 170 23.26 7.23 -26.52
CA ALA A 170 24.56 7.54 -25.93
C ALA A 170 25.64 6.54 -26.39
N GLY A 171 26.72 7.07 -26.96
CA GLY A 171 27.85 6.28 -27.45
C GLY A 171 27.62 5.47 -28.74
N LYS A 172 26.46 5.60 -29.41
CA LYS A 172 26.16 4.86 -30.67
C LYS A 172 26.38 5.70 -31.92
N SER A 173 26.85 5.05 -33.00
CA SER A 173 27.01 5.67 -34.32
C SER A 173 25.68 6.11 -34.94
N LEU A 174 25.73 7.08 -35.84
CA LEU A 174 24.54 7.63 -36.52
C LEU A 174 23.73 6.55 -37.25
N SER A 175 24.39 5.59 -37.90
CA SER A 175 23.71 4.48 -38.61
C SER A 175 22.92 3.58 -37.65
N LEU A 176 23.49 3.26 -36.47
CA LEU A 176 22.80 2.49 -35.44
C LEU A 176 21.65 3.28 -34.81
N GLN A 177 21.79 4.60 -34.64
CA GLN A 177 20.70 5.45 -34.19
C GLN A 177 19.55 5.46 -35.21
N LEU A 178 19.83 5.68 -36.50
CA LEU A 178 18.82 5.67 -37.55
C LEU A 178 18.09 4.32 -37.65
N ALA A 179 18.83 3.21 -37.62
CA ALA A 179 18.26 1.85 -37.66
C ALA A 179 17.32 1.55 -36.47
N ASN A 180 17.51 2.23 -35.33
CA ASN A 180 16.71 2.02 -34.12
C ASN A 180 15.64 3.10 -33.88
N LEU A 181 15.47 4.07 -34.79
CA LEU A 181 14.38 5.05 -34.71
C LEU A 181 12.99 4.43 -34.51
N PRO A 182 12.63 3.28 -35.13
CA PRO A 182 11.36 2.62 -34.84
C PRO A 182 11.16 2.32 -33.35
N ARG A 183 12.21 1.98 -32.59
CA ARG A 183 12.13 1.74 -31.14
C ARG A 183 11.80 3.02 -30.36
N LYS A 184 12.33 4.17 -30.79
CA LYS A 184 11.98 5.49 -30.23
C LYS A 184 10.49 5.79 -30.38
N TYR A 185 9.97 5.61 -31.60
CA TYR A 185 8.57 5.86 -31.89
C TYR A 185 7.64 4.86 -31.20
N LEU A 186 8.07 3.60 -31.07
CA LEU A 186 7.31 2.60 -30.32
C LEU A 186 7.13 2.99 -28.84
N LYS A 187 8.15 3.61 -28.22
CA LYS A 187 8.05 4.12 -26.84
C LYS A 187 7.11 5.32 -26.71
N ARG A 188 6.89 6.10 -27.78
CA ARG A 188 5.87 7.16 -27.80
C ARG A 188 4.44 6.62 -27.89
N PHE A 189 4.28 5.38 -28.37
CA PHE A 189 2.97 4.77 -28.49
C PHE A 189 2.45 4.33 -27.10
N ARG A 190 1.62 5.19 -26.49
CA ARG A 190 1.09 5.05 -25.12
C ARG A 190 0.50 3.69 -24.76
N PRO A 191 -0.28 3.00 -25.61
CA PRO A 191 -0.79 1.66 -25.29
C PRO A 191 0.33 0.64 -24.98
N LEU A 192 1.55 0.91 -25.47
CA LEU A 192 2.72 0.08 -25.24
C LEU A 192 3.64 0.57 -24.12
N ASN A 193 3.36 1.72 -23.53
CA ASN A 193 4.20 2.42 -22.56
C ASN A 193 3.34 3.17 -21.52
N ASN A 194 2.55 2.42 -20.75
CA ASN A 194 1.62 2.95 -19.74
C ASN A 194 1.81 2.23 -18.40
N ILE A 195 1.16 2.77 -17.36
CA ILE A 195 1.17 2.23 -16.00
C ILE A 195 0.84 0.73 -15.94
N ARG A 196 -0.15 0.25 -16.72
CA ARG A 196 -0.54 -1.17 -16.70
C ARG A 196 0.60 -2.08 -17.13
N ARG A 197 1.40 -1.66 -18.11
CA ARG A 197 2.59 -2.40 -18.54
C ARG A 197 3.74 -2.29 -17.55
N ASP A 198 3.85 -1.15 -16.88
CA ASP A 198 4.84 -0.97 -15.83
C ASP A 198 4.58 -1.90 -14.65
N VAL A 199 3.34 -1.90 -14.14
CA VAL A 199 2.88 -2.82 -13.09
C VAL A 199 3.05 -4.27 -13.55
N ALA A 200 2.65 -4.62 -14.78
CA ALA A 200 2.81 -5.97 -15.30
C ALA A 200 4.28 -6.40 -15.50
N ALA A 201 5.21 -5.47 -15.67
CA ALA A 201 6.64 -5.76 -15.70
C ALA A 201 7.19 -5.91 -14.27
N TYR A 202 6.81 -4.99 -13.37
CA TYR A 202 7.19 -5.02 -11.96
C TYR A 202 6.76 -6.32 -11.27
N LEU A 203 5.54 -6.79 -11.51
CA LEU A 203 5.02 -8.04 -10.96
C LEU A 203 5.76 -9.31 -11.44
N ARG A 204 6.68 -9.21 -12.41
CA ARG A 204 7.55 -10.32 -12.85
C ARG A 204 8.92 -10.30 -12.20
N GLU A 205 9.24 -9.24 -11.45
CA GLU A 205 10.48 -9.18 -10.68
C GLU A 205 10.46 -10.26 -9.57
N PRO A 206 11.62 -10.71 -9.06
CA PRO A 206 11.68 -11.81 -8.10
C PRO A 206 10.93 -11.56 -6.78
N PHE A 207 10.86 -10.30 -6.33
CA PHE A 207 10.27 -9.91 -5.05
C PHE A 207 9.44 -8.62 -5.17
N PRO A 208 8.28 -8.66 -5.84
CA PRO A 208 7.48 -7.45 -6.05
C PRO A 208 6.76 -7.05 -4.76
N CYS A 209 6.92 -5.80 -4.34
CA CYS A 209 6.27 -5.21 -3.19
C CYS A 209 5.57 -3.92 -3.61
N GLU A 210 4.29 -3.77 -3.25
CA GLU A 210 3.49 -2.61 -3.63
C GLU A 210 4.06 -1.32 -3.06
N ASP A 211 4.59 -1.33 -1.83
CA ASP A 211 5.10 -0.10 -1.23
C ASP A 211 6.41 0.35 -1.86
N ILE A 212 7.23 -0.59 -2.35
CA ILE A 212 8.44 -0.28 -3.13
C ILE A 212 8.01 0.34 -4.45
N PHE A 213 7.04 -0.27 -5.14
CA PHE A 213 6.48 0.30 -6.37
C PHE A 213 5.99 1.74 -6.15
N LEU A 214 5.18 1.97 -5.12
CA LEU A 214 4.68 3.31 -4.80
C LEU A 214 5.82 4.27 -4.50
N SER A 215 6.75 3.88 -3.63
CA SER A 215 7.85 4.74 -3.19
C SER A 215 8.85 5.10 -4.30
N GLU A 216 9.00 4.24 -5.31
CA GLU A 216 9.88 4.52 -6.43
C GLU A 216 9.17 5.25 -7.58
N ARG A 217 7.86 5.03 -7.75
CA ARG A 217 7.17 5.34 -9.01
C ARG A 217 5.91 6.18 -8.86
N ALA A 218 5.32 6.35 -7.68
CA ALA A 218 4.06 7.07 -7.53
C ALA A 218 4.16 8.53 -8.01
N THR A 219 5.23 9.25 -7.63
CA THR A 219 5.46 10.66 -8.02
C THR A 219 5.68 10.85 -9.52
N LYS A 220 6.08 9.80 -10.23
CA LYS A 220 6.14 9.84 -11.70
C LYS A 220 4.74 9.84 -12.33
N TYR A 221 3.80 9.08 -11.77
CA TYR A 221 2.45 8.94 -12.30
C TYR A 221 1.48 9.98 -11.75
N TYR A 222 1.77 10.50 -10.56
CA TYR A 222 1.06 11.60 -9.91
C TYR A 222 2.10 12.47 -9.17
N PRO A 223 2.62 13.55 -9.79
CA PRO A 223 3.67 14.38 -9.20
C PRO A 223 3.35 15.01 -7.85
N GLU A 224 2.07 15.21 -7.56
CA GLU A 224 1.57 15.75 -6.28
C GLU A 224 1.39 14.66 -5.21
N PHE A 225 1.75 13.40 -5.48
CA PHE A 225 1.60 12.29 -4.53
C PHE A 225 2.41 12.58 -3.26
N ASN A 226 1.71 12.78 -2.15
CA ASN A 226 2.26 13.24 -0.89
C ASN A 226 2.52 12.08 0.08
N PHE A 227 3.78 11.65 0.15
CA PHE A 227 4.24 10.71 1.18
C PHE A 227 4.43 11.41 2.52
N ALA A 228 4.08 10.72 3.62
CA ALA A 228 4.43 11.20 4.93
C ALA A 228 5.96 11.31 5.11
N PRO A 229 6.45 12.36 5.80
CA PRO A 229 7.86 12.47 6.12
C PRO A 229 8.29 11.41 7.13
N LEU A 230 9.58 11.09 7.16
CA LEU A 230 10.15 10.02 7.99
C LEU A 230 9.81 10.17 9.48
N GLU A 231 9.85 11.39 10.01
CA GLU A 231 9.48 11.66 11.41
C GLU A 231 8.04 11.21 11.71
N MET A 232 7.12 11.47 10.79
CA MET A 232 5.71 11.07 10.96
C MET A 232 5.53 9.57 10.82
N ALA A 233 6.33 8.91 9.99
CA ALA A 233 6.32 7.45 9.85
C ALA A 233 6.69 6.75 11.15
N PHE A 234 7.70 7.24 11.90
CA PHE A 234 8.02 6.72 13.22
C PHE A 234 6.85 6.83 14.20
N ARG A 235 6.11 7.94 14.17
CA ARG A 235 4.92 8.10 15.02
C ARG A 235 3.74 7.22 14.56
N PHE A 236 3.69 6.88 13.29
CA PHE A 236 2.62 6.08 12.71
C PHE A 236 2.80 4.58 12.97
N ALA A 237 3.95 4.01 12.59
CA ALA A 237 4.17 2.59 12.76
C ALA A 237 5.62 2.17 12.96
N PHE A 238 5.81 1.10 13.73
CA PHE A 238 7.08 0.38 13.82
C PHE A 238 7.03 -0.94 13.03
N ASP A 239 8.21 -1.42 12.59
CA ASP A 239 8.36 -2.70 11.90
C ASP A 239 9.66 -3.42 12.32
N GLU A 240 10.71 -3.41 11.49
CA GLU A 240 11.87 -4.32 11.62
C GLU A 240 12.69 -4.16 12.91
N VAL A 241 12.83 -2.93 13.42
CA VAL A 241 13.69 -2.62 14.58
C VAL A 241 12.93 -1.82 15.64
N PRO A 242 11.91 -2.41 16.29
CA PRO A 242 10.97 -1.65 17.12
C PRO A 242 11.61 -1.03 18.36
N ARG A 243 12.67 -1.64 18.92
CA ARG A 243 13.44 -1.06 20.04
C ARG A 243 14.14 0.23 19.66
N LEU A 244 14.83 0.24 18.52
CA LEU A 244 15.51 1.44 18.02
C LEU A 244 14.48 2.53 17.69
N CYS A 245 13.37 2.17 17.04
CA CYS A 245 12.30 3.13 16.78
C CYS A 245 11.74 3.71 18.08
N PHE A 246 11.55 2.90 19.12
CA PHE A 246 11.07 3.31 20.44
C PHE A 246 12.04 4.26 21.14
N GLU A 247 13.35 4.01 21.06
CA GLU A 247 14.38 4.92 21.56
C GLU A 247 14.36 6.26 20.81
N ILE A 248 14.26 6.23 19.46
CA ILE A 248 14.19 7.43 18.61
C ILE A 248 12.95 8.28 18.91
N THR A 249 11.82 7.65 19.22
CA THR A 249 10.57 8.36 19.55
C THR A 249 10.50 8.82 21.02
N GLY A 250 11.58 8.68 21.79
CA GLY A 250 11.60 9.06 23.20
C GLY A 250 10.70 8.17 24.05
N GLU A 251 10.76 6.85 23.82
CA GLU A 251 10.00 5.82 24.53
C GLU A 251 8.47 5.98 24.40
N THR A 252 8.03 6.49 23.25
CA THR A 252 6.61 6.64 22.93
C THR A 252 6.18 5.60 21.91
N LEU A 253 5.08 4.90 22.21
CA LEU A 253 4.50 3.93 21.28
C LEU A 253 3.98 4.64 20.01
N PRO A 254 4.12 3.99 18.84
CA PRO A 254 3.50 4.46 17.61
C PRO A 254 1.98 4.21 17.65
N PHE A 255 1.25 4.75 16.67
CA PHE A 255 -0.15 4.41 16.46
C PHE A 255 -0.36 2.89 16.24
N GLY A 256 0.54 2.23 15.50
CA GLY A 256 0.52 0.78 15.35
C GLY A 256 1.87 0.17 14.99
N CYS A 257 1.88 -1.09 14.60
CA CYS A 257 3.06 -1.76 14.09
C CYS A 257 2.68 -2.89 13.13
N HIS A 258 3.65 -3.39 12.40
CA HIS A 258 3.49 -4.55 11.52
C HIS A 258 4.53 -5.63 11.85
N ALA A 259 4.24 -6.87 11.43
CA ALA A 259 5.05 -8.05 11.65
C ALA A 259 5.47 -8.27 13.12
N TRP A 260 4.61 -7.88 14.09
CA TRP A 260 4.97 -7.76 15.51
C TRP A 260 5.62 -9.03 16.10
N HIS A 261 5.09 -10.20 15.76
CA HIS A 261 5.57 -11.49 16.26
C HIS A 261 6.82 -12.00 15.52
N LYS A 262 7.06 -11.53 14.28
CA LYS A 262 8.19 -11.97 13.45
C LYS A 262 9.47 -11.20 13.79
N GLN A 263 9.35 -9.91 14.07
CA GLN A 263 10.51 -9.02 14.28
C GLN A 263 11.03 -9.09 15.72
N ASP A 264 10.20 -8.75 16.72
CA ASP A 264 10.59 -8.80 18.14
C ASP A 264 9.36 -9.00 19.05
N ARG A 265 8.90 -10.26 19.15
CA ARG A 265 7.75 -10.63 19.98
C ARG A 265 7.88 -10.12 21.43
N LYS A 266 9.07 -10.26 22.03
CA LYS A 266 9.33 -9.92 23.43
C LYS A 266 9.21 -8.42 23.70
N PHE A 267 9.52 -7.59 22.71
CA PHE A 267 9.28 -6.15 22.81
C PHE A 267 7.78 -5.84 22.89
N TRP A 268 6.95 -6.54 22.12
CA TRP A 268 5.51 -6.26 22.03
C TRP A 268 4.67 -6.90 23.13
N GLU A 269 5.11 -8.03 23.72
CA GLU A 269 4.40 -8.78 24.77
C GLU A 269 3.82 -7.92 25.91
N PRO A 270 4.55 -6.92 26.48
CA PRO A 270 4.02 -6.07 27.54
C PRO A 270 2.84 -5.18 27.11
N PHE A 271 2.65 -4.96 25.81
CA PHE A 271 1.63 -4.07 25.25
C PHE A 271 0.41 -4.81 24.70
N LEU A 272 0.40 -6.14 24.78
CA LEU A 272 -0.70 -6.95 24.26
C LEU A 272 -1.94 -6.88 25.15
N LEU A 273 -3.12 -6.80 24.54
CA LEU A 273 -4.38 -6.90 25.26
C LEU A 273 -4.59 -8.32 25.81
N SER A 274 -4.93 -8.41 27.09
CA SER A 274 -5.29 -9.67 27.74
C SER A 274 -6.51 -10.33 27.10
N GLU A 275 -6.63 -11.65 27.26
CA GLU A 275 -7.88 -12.35 26.94
C GLU A 275 -8.95 -11.88 27.95
N SER A 276 -10.02 -11.29 27.42
CA SER A 276 -11.22 -10.91 28.17
C SER A 276 -12.20 -12.06 28.27
#